data_AF-A0A9P9EDX1-F1
#
_entry.id   AF-A0A9P9EDX1-F1
#
_cell.length_a   1.000
_cell.length_b   1.000
_cell.length_c   1.000
_cell.angle_alpha   90.00
_cell.angle_beta   90.00
_cell.angle_gamma   90.00
#
_symmetry.space_group_name_H-M   'P 1'
#
loop_
_entity.id
_entity.type
_entity.pdbx_description
1 polymer ?
#
loop_
_entity_poly.entity_id
_entity_poly.type
_entity_poly.pdbx_seq_one_letter_code
_entity_poly.pdbx_strand_id
1 'polypeptide(L)'
;MNKHLETDMCKLIKPGTNRATISSKHIDSCIPREVQYACLYWVCHIQQAEMLIDGDGPVNAFLLQHFLHWLEAVSLIGRTSDSLNILKSLQSA
;
A
#
# COMPACT_ATOMS: atom_id res chain seq x y z
N MET A 1 2.85 3.15 8.56
CA MET A 1 2.98 2.38 7.32
C MET A 1 4.34 1.70 7.18
N ASN A 2 5.48 2.42 7.24
CA ASN A 2 6.82 1.87 6.98
C ASN A 2 7.19 0.57 7.74
N LYS A 3 6.81 0.45 9.03
CA LYS A 3 7.11 -0.73 9.85
C LYS A 3 6.15 -1.91 9.69
N HIS A 4 5.07 -1.74 8.92
CA HIS A 4 4.00 -2.74 8.82
C HIS A 4 3.90 -3.36 7.43
N LEU A 5 4.64 -2.84 6.44
CA LEU A 5 4.65 -3.37 5.08
C LEU A 5 5.85 -4.28 4.91
N GLU A 6 5.58 -5.55 4.65
CA GLU A 6 6.57 -6.58 4.40
C GLU A 6 6.14 -7.46 3.22
N THR A 7 7.07 -8.24 2.69
CA THR A 7 6.74 -9.24 1.65
C THR A 7 5.85 -10.32 2.25
N ASP A 8 4.86 -10.77 1.49
CA ASP A 8 3.94 -11.84 1.91
C ASP A 8 3.14 -11.46 3.17
N MET A 9 2.47 -10.31 3.09
CA MET A 9 1.70 -9.70 4.20
C MET A 9 0.74 -10.68 4.88
N CYS A 10 0.15 -11.59 4.10
CA CYS A 10 -0.82 -12.58 4.57
C CYS A 10 -0.24 -14.00 4.75
N LYS A 11 1.08 -14.16 4.64
CA LYS A 11 1.80 -15.44 4.79
C LYS A 11 1.22 -16.56 3.91
N LEU A 12 0.92 -16.21 2.67
CA LEU A 12 0.30 -17.10 1.68
C LEU A 12 1.33 -18.08 1.08
N ILE A 13 2.63 -17.79 1.21
CA ILE A 13 3.78 -18.60 0.74
C ILE A 13 3.86 -18.74 -0.79
N LYS A 14 2.72 -18.79 -1.50
CA LYS A 14 2.63 -18.89 -2.95
C LYS A 14 2.25 -17.54 -3.58
N PRO A 15 3.19 -16.89 -4.31
CA PRO A 15 2.87 -15.77 -5.17
C PRO A 15 1.76 -16.13 -6.16
N GLY A 16 0.90 -15.17 -6.49
CA GLY A 16 -0.21 -15.39 -7.44
C GLY A 16 -1.42 -16.13 -6.87
N THR A 17 -1.48 -16.33 -5.54
CA THR A 17 -2.69 -16.80 -4.87
C THR A 17 -3.87 -15.88 -5.22
N ASN A 18 -4.98 -16.47 -5.68
CA ASN A 18 -6.15 -15.70 -6.08
C ASN A 18 -6.74 -14.99 -4.86
N ARG A 19 -6.84 -13.66 -4.91
CA ARG A 19 -7.40 -12.86 -3.80
C ARG A 19 -8.79 -13.36 -3.36
N ALA A 20 -9.63 -13.84 -4.28
CA ALA A 20 -10.98 -14.31 -3.97
C ALA A 20 -11.00 -15.58 -3.10
N THR A 21 -9.91 -16.34 -3.04
CA THR A 21 -9.82 -17.55 -2.20
C THR A 21 -9.36 -17.25 -0.77
N ILE A 22 -9.02 -16.00 -0.45
CA ILE A 22 -8.54 -15.57 0.85
C ILE A 22 -9.71 -14.94 1.62
N SER A 23 -9.94 -15.40 2.85
CA SER A 23 -11.03 -14.86 3.68
C SER A 23 -10.72 -13.43 4.16
N SER A 24 -11.73 -12.56 4.20
CA SER A 24 -11.58 -11.19 4.74
C SER A 24 -11.11 -11.20 6.19
N LYS A 25 -11.54 -12.16 7.00
CA LYS A 25 -11.09 -12.31 8.40
C LYS A 25 -9.58 -12.55 8.50
N HIS A 26 -9.03 -13.35 7.58
CA HIS A 26 -7.57 -13.58 7.52
C HIS A 26 -6.85 -12.30 7.12
N ILE A 27 -7.33 -11.62 6.08
CA ILE A 27 -6.76 -10.34 5.62
C ILE A 27 -6.78 -9.30 6.75
N ASP A 28 -7.89 -9.15 7.47
CA ASP A 28 -8.01 -8.21 8.59
C ASP A 28 -7.09 -8.56 9.77
N SER A 29 -6.74 -9.84 9.94
CA SER A 29 -5.77 -10.27 10.96
C SER A 29 -4.31 -9.99 10.56
N CYS A 30 -4.03 -9.97 9.26
CA CYS A 30 -2.70 -9.74 8.71
C CYS A 30 -2.43 -8.26 8.43
N ILE A 31 -3.46 -7.51 8.02
CA ILE A 31 -3.40 -6.10 7.66
C ILE A 31 -4.37 -5.34 8.57
N PRO A 32 -3.90 -4.78 9.69
CA PRO A 32 -4.74 -4.01 10.60
C PRO A 32 -5.42 -2.84 9.90
N ARG A 33 -6.60 -2.43 10.37
CA ARG A 33 -7.45 -1.42 9.71
C ARG A 33 -6.74 -0.09 9.49
N GLU A 34 -5.89 0.32 10.43
CA GLU A 34 -5.06 1.51 10.34
C GLU A 34 -4.02 1.43 9.20
N VAL A 35 -3.49 0.23 8.92
CA VAL A 35 -2.59 -0.02 7.79
C VAL A 35 -3.38 -0.01 6.49
N GLN A 36 -4.56 -0.64 6.45
CA GLN A 36 -5.45 -0.58 5.28
C GLN A 36 -5.78 0.86 4.91
N TYR A 37 -6.14 1.68 5.90
CA TYR A 37 -6.39 3.11 5.73
C TYR A 37 -5.14 3.83 5.21
N ALA A 38 -3.98 3.63 5.84
CA ALA A 38 -2.75 4.28 5.39
C ALA A 38 -2.40 3.91 3.95
N CYS A 39 -2.55 2.64 3.54
CA CYS A 39 -2.30 2.20 2.17
C CYS A 39 -3.17 2.91 1.13
N LEU A 40 -4.39 3.33 1.50
CA LEU A 40 -5.33 3.99 0.58
C LEU A 40 -5.19 5.52 0.55
N TYR A 41 -4.75 6.14 1.66
CA TYR A 41 -4.87 7.59 1.83
C TYR A 41 -3.53 8.32 2.03
N TRP A 42 -2.39 7.64 2.08
CA TRP A 42 -1.11 8.29 2.36
C TRP A 42 -0.74 9.42 1.38
N VAL A 43 -1.01 9.26 0.08
CA VAL A 43 -0.77 10.32 -0.93
C VAL A 43 -1.69 11.51 -0.71
N CYS A 44 -2.95 11.27 -0.35
CA CYS A 44 -3.91 12.34 -0.05
C CYS A 44 -3.42 13.20 1.12
N HIS A 45 -2.87 12.57 2.16
CA HIS A 45 -2.29 13.28 3.31
C HIS A 45 -1.06 14.10 2.92
N ILE A 46 -0.18 13.58 2.06
CA ILE A 46 1.00 14.31 1.56
C ILE A 46 0.58 15.55 0.77
N GLN A 47 -0.39 15.40 -0.13
CA GLN A 47 -0.91 16.51 -0.94
C GLN A 47 -1.57 17.60 -0.07
N GLN A 48 -2.38 17.19 0.91
CA GLN A 48 -3.04 18.14 1.84
C GLN A 48 -2.05 18.82 2.79
N ALA A 49 -0.95 18.15 3.12
CA ALA A 49 0.12 18.71 3.92
C ALA A 49 1.08 19.60 3.11
N GLU A 50 0.85 19.78 1.80
CA GLU A 50 1.70 20.54 0.88
C GLU A 50 3.17 20.10 0.95
N MET A 51 3.39 18.80 1.19
CA MET A 51 4.73 18.24 1.28
C MET A 51 5.34 18.13 -0.12
N LEU A 52 6.49 18.79 -0.30
CA LEU A 52 7.28 18.65 -1.53
C LEU A 52 7.74 17.20 -1.68
N ILE A 53 7.46 16.62 -2.84
CA ILE A 53 7.98 15.32 -3.25
C ILE A 53 9.24 15.59 -4.06
N ASP A 54 10.38 15.49 -3.40
CA ASP A 54 11.70 15.57 -4.03
C ASP A 54 12.23 14.18 -4.39
N GLY A 55 13.15 14.15 -5.36
CA GLY A 55 13.73 12.91 -5.89
C GLY A 55 14.48 12.09 -4.85
N ASP A 56 14.95 12.70 -3.76
CA ASP A 56 15.68 12.03 -2.67
C ASP A 56 14.91 12.04 -1.34
N GLY A 57 13.60 12.35 -1.39
CA GLY A 57 12.75 12.51 -0.23
C GLY A 57 12.35 11.24 0.50
N PRO A 58 11.67 11.39 1.66
CA PRO A 58 11.10 10.27 2.39
C PRO A 58 10.08 9.48 1.56
N VAL A 59 9.41 10.13 0.59
CA VAL A 59 8.48 9.48 -0.34
C VAL A 59 9.23 8.58 -1.31
N ASN A 60 10.31 9.06 -1.93
CA ASN A 60 11.10 8.24 -2.84
C ASN A 60 11.75 7.06 -2.10
N ALA A 61 12.32 7.31 -0.91
CA ALA A 61 12.86 6.24 -0.06
C ALA A 61 11.79 5.18 0.29
N PHE A 62 10.58 5.62 0.63
CA PHE A 62 9.46 4.72 0.88
C PHE A 62 9.10 3.88 -0.36
N LEU A 63 9.01 4.49 -1.54
CA LEU A 63 8.69 3.75 -2.77
C LEU A 63 9.79 2.74 -3.13
N LEU A 64 11.06 3.14 -3.07
CA LEU A 64 12.19 2.25 -3.35
C LEU A 64 12.19 1.02 -2.44
N GLN A 65 11.80 1.19 -1.17
CA GLN A 65 11.79 0.10 -0.20
C GLN A 65 10.48 -0.72 -0.20
N HIS A 66 9.33 -0.07 -0.35
CA HIS A 66 8.03 -0.65 -0.05
C HIS A 66 7.00 -0.60 -1.18
N PHE A 67 7.34 -0.14 -2.38
CA PHE A 67 6.35 -0.05 -3.48
C PHE A 67 5.61 -1.38 -3.73
N LEU A 68 6.34 -2.50 -3.83
CA LEU A 68 5.72 -3.80 -4.06
C LEU A 68 4.94 -4.32 -2.84
N HIS A 69 5.44 -4.08 -1.62
CA HIS A 69 4.76 -4.44 -0.38
C HIS A 69 3.43 -3.68 -0.24
N TRP A 70 3.43 -2.39 -0.58
CA TRP A 70 2.23 -1.56 -0.63
C TRP A 70 1.25 -2.06 -1.68
N LEU A 71 1.72 -2.36 -2.89
CA LEU A 71 0.86 -2.87 -3.97
C LEU A 71 0.25 -4.23 -3.61
N GLU A 72 1.02 -5.10 -2.97
CA GLU A 72 0.53 -6.37 -2.42
C GLU A 72 -0.59 -6.14 -1.40
N ALA A 73 -0.37 -5.25 -0.41
CA ALA A 73 -1.36 -4.93 0.60
C ALA A 73 -2.66 -4.37 -0.01
N VAL A 74 -2.56 -3.44 -0.98
CA VAL A 74 -3.72 -2.86 -1.69
C VAL A 74 -4.46 -3.93 -2.51
N SER A 75 -3.73 -4.88 -3.09
CA SER A 75 -4.31 -6.02 -3.80
C SER A 75 -5.06 -6.96 -2.86
N LEU A 76 -4.48 -7.30 -1.72
CA LEU A 76 -5.07 -8.19 -0.72
C LEU A 76 -6.38 -7.63 -0.16
N ILE A 77 -6.43 -6.32 0.16
CA ILE A 77 -7.67 -5.66 0.60
C ILE A 77 -8.71 -5.49 -0.53
N GLY A 78 -8.39 -5.89 -1.77
CA GLY A 78 -9.30 -5.88 -2.91
C GLY A 78 -9.47 -4.50 -3.56
N ARG A 79 -8.48 -3.63 -3.45
CA ARG A 79 -8.53 -2.23 -3.91
C ARG A 79 -7.48 -1.92 -4.99
N THR A 80 -7.08 -2.93 -5.78
CA THR A 80 -6.02 -2.80 -6.79
C THR A 80 -6.28 -1.66 -7.79
N SER A 81 -7.53 -1.42 -8.19
CA SER A 81 -7.88 -0.31 -9.09
C SER A 81 -7.51 1.06 -8.51
N ASP A 82 -7.58 1.21 -7.19
CA ASP A 82 -7.27 2.47 -6.53
C ASP A 82 -5.78 2.73 -6.46
N SER A 83 -4.93 1.69 -6.47
CA SER A 83 -3.48 1.86 -6.55
C SER A 83 -3.07 2.72 -7.75
N LEU A 84 -3.74 2.55 -8.90
CA LEU A 84 -3.47 3.34 -10.10
C LEU A 84 -3.86 4.80 -9.91
N ASN A 85 -4.98 5.07 -9.25
CA ASN A 85 -5.41 6.44 -8.96
C ASN A 85 -4.47 7.12 -7.98
N ILE A 86 -4.05 6.40 -6.93
CA ILE A 86 -3.09 6.87 -5.93
C ILE A 86 -1.74 7.21 -6.59
N LEU A 87 -1.24 6.36 -7.51
CA LEU A 87 -0.01 6.63 -8.24
C LEU A 87 -0.12 7.81 -9.19
N LYS A 88 -1.26 7.98 -9.88
CA LYS A 88 -1.49 9.16 -10.73
C LYS A 88 -1.52 10.45 -9.91
N SER A 89 -2.18 10.43 -8.75
CA SER A 89 -2.19 11.56 -7.81
C SER A 89 -0.77 11.88 -7.34
N LEU A 90 0.03 10.86 -7.04
CA LEU A 90 1.42 11.02 -6.61
C LEU A 90 2.32 11.63 -7.70
N GLN A 91 2.13 11.24 -8.97
CA GLN A 91 2.87 11.82 -10.09
C GLN A 91 2.49 13.27 -10.39
N SER A 92 1.32 13.71 -9.94
CA SER A 92 0.80 15.07 -10.14
C SER A 92 1.01 15.98 -8.93
N ALA A 93 1.65 15.46 -7.88
CA ALA A 93 1.92 16.14 -6.62
C ALA A 93 3.31 16.79 -6.61
#